data_AF-A0A6I5NF64-F1
#
_entry.id   AF-A0A6I5NF64-F1
#
_cell.length_a   1.000
_cell.length_b   1.000
_cell.length_c   1.000
_cell.angle_alpha   90.00
_cell.angle_beta   90.00
_cell.angle_gamma   90.00
#
_symmetry.space_group_name_H-M   'P 1'
#
loop_
_entity.id
_entity.type
_entity.pdbx_description
1 polymer ?
#
loop_
_entity_poly.entity_id
_entity_poly.type
_entity_poly.pdbx_seq_one_letter_code
_entity_poly.pdbx_strand_id
1 'polypeptide(L)'
;SADDKQIIPAGRAFILDSWAHRDAQGRLFNRHIKFTIKLESDFVKQLSTWYVFDQHAQVVWNSKVLYPPYTGSPFKLPGNETTFYTGQPIVKGGSFTWGEATKDGSRIPASAAVVNNILDFTQKLQAARNLIGSPFIINSWYRTPAANAAVGGVSNSLHLQGRAVDMYVPGYSVRQVANALMGSWPGGILIYSTHLHLDTGRKQVVFL
;
A
#
# COMPACT_ATOMS: atom_id res chain seq x y z
N SER A 1 -22.96 -2.96 -25.39
CA SER A 1 -23.70 -2.91 -24.09
C SER A 1 -22.68 -3.07 -22.97
N ALA A 2 -23.05 -3.33 -21.72
CA ALA A 2 -22.12 -3.61 -20.62
C ALA A 2 -21.26 -4.91 -20.83
N ASP A 3 -21.36 -5.54 -22.00
CA ASP A 3 -20.85 -6.87 -22.32
C ASP A 3 -19.58 -6.89 -23.20
N ASP A 4 -19.13 -5.73 -23.71
CA ASP A 4 -17.96 -5.67 -24.61
C ASP A 4 -16.63 -5.61 -23.85
N LYS A 5 -16.38 -6.50 -22.89
CA LYS A 5 -15.07 -6.57 -22.23
C LYS A 5 -14.02 -7.11 -23.19
N GLN A 6 -12.86 -6.47 -23.22
CA GLN A 6 -11.71 -6.93 -24.01
C GLN A 6 -10.51 -7.15 -23.09
N ILE A 7 -9.88 -8.31 -23.23
CA ILE A 7 -8.63 -8.61 -22.52
C ILE A 7 -7.50 -8.08 -23.38
N ILE A 8 -6.70 -7.17 -22.80
CA ILE A 8 -5.50 -6.65 -23.43
C ILE A 8 -4.29 -7.24 -22.69
N PRO A 9 -3.33 -7.86 -23.40
CA PRO A 9 -2.12 -8.37 -22.76
C PRO A 9 -1.34 -7.26 -22.05
N ALA A 10 -0.78 -7.59 -20.88
CA ALA A 10 0.10 -6.69 -20.16
C ALA A 10 1.28 -6.25 -21.04
N GLY A 11 1.65 -4.97 -20.96
CA GLY A 11 2.73 -4.38 -21.76
C GLY A 11 2.29 -3.80 -23.11
N ARG A 12 1.06 -4.06 -23.57
CA ARG A 12 0.51 -3.34 -24.73
C ARG A 12 0.38 -1.84 -24.40
N ALA A 13 0.87 -1.00 -25.29
CA ALA A 13 0.77 0.45 -25.21
C ALA A 13 -0.13 1.00 -26.32
N PHE A 14 -0.84 2.08 -26.02
CA PHE A 14 -1.65 2.84 -26.96
C PHE A 14 -1.21 4.29 -26.93
N ILE A 15 -1.15 4.93 -28.09
CA ILE A 15 -1.07 6.39 -28.16
C ILE A 15 -2.48 6.92 -27.88
N LEU A 16 -2.61 7.77 -26.85
CA LEU A 16 -3.88 8.32 -26.45
C LEU A 16 -4.11 9.69 -27.10
N ASP A 17 -5.34 9.91 -27.55
CA ASP A 17 -5.82 11.24 -27.95
C ASP A 17 -6.24 12.03 -26.69
N SER A 18 -6.97 11.37 -25.80
CA SER A 18 -7.39 11.94 -24.52
C SER A 18 -7.57 10.87 -23.44
N TRP A 19 -7.56 11.28 -22.18
CA TRP A 19 -7.85 10.39 -21.04
C TRP A 19 -8.38 11.19 -19.84
N ALA A 20 -9.10 10.50 -18.95
CA ALA A 20 -9.58 11.05 -17.70
C ALA A 20 -9.72 9.95 -16.64
N HIS A 21 -9.46 10.27 -15.38
CA HIS A 21 -9.74 9.39 -14.24
C HIS A 21 -10.95 9.84 -13.39
N ARG A 22 -11.52 11.01 -13.73
CA ARG A 22 -12.71 11.61 -13.13
C ARG A 22 -13.56 12.29 -14.19
N ASP A 23 -14.85 12.41 -13.94
CA ASP A 23 -15.75 13.23 -14.76
C ASP A 23 -15.61 14.73 -14.46
N ALA A 24 -16.38 15.56 -15.17
CA ALA A 24 -16.37 17.01 -15.02
C ALA A 24 -16.80 17.49 -13.61
N GLN A 25 -17.47 16.64 -12.83
CA GLN A 25 -17.88 16.90 -11.45
C GLN A 25 -16.89 16.30 -10.43
N GLY A 26 -15.76 15.75 -10.89
CA GLY A 26 -14.72 15.16 -10.04
C GLY A 26 -15.04 13.73 -9.57
N ARG A 27 -16.13 13.12 -10.03
CA ARG A 27 -16.53 11.75 -9.64
C ARG A 27 -15.68 10.72 -10.38
N LEU A 28 -15.31 9.65 -9.69
CA LEU A 28 -14.54 8.55 -10.28
C LEU A 28 -15.41 7.74 -11.26
N PHE A 29 -14.81 7.18 -12.32
CA PHE A 29 -15.51 6.27 -13.24
C PHE A 29 -15.65 4.85 -12.68
N ASN A 30 -16.22 4.71 -11.47
CA ASN A 30 -16.43 3.41 -10.82
C ASN A 30 -15.20 2.48 -10.88
N ARG A 31 -14.06 2.94 -10.35
CA ARG A 31 -12.77 2.23 -10.40
C ARG A 31 -12.22 2.01 -11.81
N HIS A 32 -12.47 2.93 -12.74
CA HIS A 32 -11.86 2.92 -14.07
C HIS A 32 -11.21 4.27 -14.40
N ILE A 33 -10.33 4.26 -15.39
CA ILE A 33 -10.00 5.45 -16.19
C ILE A 33 -10.67 5.32 -17.56
N LYS A 34 -11.13 6.44 -18.09
CA LYS A 34 -11.61 6.57 -19.47
C LYS A 34 -10.45 7.03 -20.34
N PHE A 35 -10.31 6.48 -21.53
CA PHE A 35 -9.33 6.93 -22.51
C PHE A 35 -9.85 6.78 -23.94
N THR A 36 -9.24 7.53 -24.85
CA THR A 36 -9.50 7.45 -26.29
C THR A 36 -8.17 7.19 -27.01
N ILE A 37 -8.14 6.12 -27.82
CA ILE A 37 -6.99 5.73 -28.64
C ILE A 37 -6.90 6.67 -29.84
N LYS A 38 -5.70 7.16 -30.15
CA LYS A 38 -5.46 8.14 -31.21
C LYS A 38 -5.38 7.53 -32.60
N LEU A 39 -4.69 6.40 -32.72
CA LEU A 39 -4.43 5.76 -34.01
C LEU A 39 -5.55 4.76 -34.32
N GLU A 40 -6.21 4.93 -35.46
CA GLU A 40 -7.28 4.02 -35.92
C GLU A 40 -6.80 2.57 -36.08
N SER A 41 -5.54 2.39 -36.49
CA SER A 41 -4.88 1.07 -36.58
C SER A 41 -4.81 0.31 -35.25
N ASP A 42 -4.92 1.02 -34.12
CA ASP A 42 -4.88 0.44 -32.78
C ASP A 42 -6.28 0.33 -32.14
N PHE A 43 -7.36 0.68 -32.85
CA PHE A 43 -8.71 0.59 -32.31
C PHE A 43 -9.03 -0.84 -31.92
N VAL A 44 -9.45 -1.02 -30.67
CA VAL A 44 -9.91 -2.31 -30.17
C VAL A 44 -11.36 -2.47 -30.62
N LYS A 45 -11.66 -3.57 -31.32
CA LYS A 45 -13.01 -3.84 -31.87
C LYS A 45 -13.56 -2.67 -32.70
N GLN A 46 -12.70 -1.97 -33.45
CA GLN A 46 -13.06 -0.78 -34.26
C GLN A 46 -13.59 0.40 -33.42
N LEU A 47 -13.36 0.41 -32.11
CA LEU A 47 -13.74 1.48 -31.20
C LEU A 47 -12.49 2.17 -30.63
N SER A 48 -12.55 3.49 -30.54
CA SER A 48 -11.47 4.32 -30.00
C SER A 48 -11.56 4.52 -28.48
N THR A 49 -12.77 4.58 -27.92
CA THR A 49 -13.01 4.99 -26.53
C THR A 49 -13.30 3.80 -25.63
N TRP A 50 -12.55 3.70 -24.55
CA TRP A 50 -12.57 2.56 -23.65
C TRP A 50 -12.45 3.00 -22.18
N TYR A 51 -12.85 2.08 -21.29
CA TYR A 51 -12.56 2.17 -19.87
C TYR A 51 -11.64 1.01 -19.50
N VAL A 52 -10.67 1.27 -18.64
CA VAL A 52 -9.83 0.24 -18.03
C VAL A 52 -9.85 0.41 -16.53
N PHE A 53 -9.88 -0.70 -15.79
CA PHE A 53 -9.87 -0.65 -14.33
C PHE A 53 -8.70 0.21 -13.83
N ASP A 54 -8.97 0.98 -12.77
CA ASP A 54 -7.94 1.70 -12.06
C ASP A 54 -6.83 0.72 -11.67
N GLN A 55 -5.58 1.16 -11.77
CA GLN A 55 -4.40 0.37 -11.40
C GLN A 55 -4.03 -0.78 -12.38
N HIS A 56 -4.84 -1.07 -13.41
CA HIS A 56 -4.52 -2.03 -14.49
C HIS A 56 -3.77 -1.38 -15.67
N ALA A 57 -3.75 -0.05 -15.74
CA ALA A 57 -3.05 0.71 -16.75
C ALA A 57 -2.32 1.90 -16.11
N GLN A 58 -1.27 2.34 -16.80
CA GLN A 58 -0.56 3.56 -16.50
C GLN A 58 -0.72 4.54 -17.66
N VAL A 59 -0.91 5.82 -17.34
CA VAL A 59 -0.86 6.88 -18.35
C VAL A 59 0.46 7.60 -18.20
N VAL A 60 1.22 7.71 -19.29
CA VAL A 60 2.57 8.28 -19.30
C VAL A 60 2.64 9.41 -20.31
N TRP A 61 3.28 10.52 -19.94
CA TRP A 61 3.54 11.68 -20.82
C TRP A 61 4.98 12.15 -20.63
N ASN A 62 5.75 12.30 -21.72
CA ASN A 62 7.18 12.68 -21.66
C ASN A 62 7.96 11.85 -20.62
N SER A 63 7.80 10.53 -20.65
CA SER A 63 8.41 9.58 -19.71
C SER A 63 7.99 9.72 -18.23
N LYS A 64 7.01 10.58 -17.91
CA LYS A 64 6.45 10.73 -16.57
C LYS A 64 5.10 10.03 -16.46
N VAL A 65 4.91 9.21 -15.43
CA VAL A 65 3.62 8.62 -15.09
C VAL A 65 2.68 9.72 -14.58
N LEU A 66 1.57 9.93 -15.29
CA LEU A 66 0.48 10.84 -14.90
C LEU A 66 -0.64 10.12 -14.14
N TYR A 67 -0.79 8.81 -14.35
CA TYR A 67 -1.75 7.97 -13.66
C TYR A 67 -1.17 6.56 -13.44
N PRO A 68 -1.37 5.94 -12.27
CA PRO A 68 -2.13 6.46 -11.11
C PRO A 68 -1.42 7.62 -10.40
N PRO A 69 -2.16 8.44 -9.61
CA PRO A 69 -1.67 9.70 -9.03
C PRO A 69 -0.77 9.51 -7.80
N TYR A 70 -0.18 8.32 -7.63
CA TYR A 70 0.63 8.00 -6.45
C TYR A 70 2.12 8.20 -6.76
N THR A 71 2.85 8.71 -5.77
CA THR A 71 4.29 8.96 -5.87
C THR A 71 5.10 7.71 -5.54
N GLY A 72 6.42 7.78 -5.76
CA GLY A 72 7.35 6.70 -5.43
C GLY A 72 7.49 5.62 -6.51
N SER A 73 8.36 4.65 -6.26
CA SER A 73 8.68 3.56 -7.20
C SER A 73 7.51 2.60 -7.40
N PRO A 74 7.24 2.15 -8.64
CA PRO A 74 6.24 1.12 -8.93
C PRO A 74 6.74 -0.28 -8.52
N PHE A 75 5.85 -1.15 -8.07
CA PHE A 75 6.16 -2.54 -7.71
C PHE A 75 4.91 -3.44 -7.81
N LYS A 76 5.10 -4.76 -7.66
CA LYS A 76 4.03 -5.76 -7.67
C LYS A 76 3.88 -6.42 -6.31
N LEU A 77 2.63 -6.68 -5.92
CA LEU A 77 2.30 -7.46 -4.73
C LEU A 77 1.86 -8.88 -5.14
N PRO A 78 2.22 -9.92 -4.38
CA PRO A 78 1.78 -11.28 -4.67
C PRO A 78 0.25 -11.37 -4.64
N GLY A 79 -0.30 -12.19 -5.54
CA GLY A 79 -1.76 -12.36 -5.69
C GLY A 79 -2.48 -11.16 -6.33
N ASN A 80 -1.75 -10.16 -6.84
CA ASN A 80 -2.31 -9.02 -7.55
C ASN A 80 -1.64 -8.84 -8.92
N GLU A 81 -2.44 -8.71 -9.96
CA GLU A 81 -1.95 -8.39 -11.33
C GLU A 81 -1.66 -6.89 -11.50
N THR A 82 -2.18 -6.08 -10.58
CA THR A 82 -2.09 -4.63 -10.53
C THR A 82 -0.70 -4.11 -10.11
N THR A 83 -0.31 -2.94 -10.62
CA THR A 83 0.89 -2.20 -10.16
C THR A 83 0.55 -1.31 -8.96
N PHE A 84 1.35 -1.41 -7.91
CA PHE A 84 1.30 -0.55 -6.72
C PHE A 84 2.47 0.44 -6.72
N TYR A 85 2.34 1.51 -5.94
CA TYR A 85 3.37 2.53 -5.80
C TYR A 85 3.77 2.68 -4.34
N THR A 86 5.05 2.91 -4.07
CA THR A 86 5.53 3.02 -2.67
C THR A 86 4.90 4.21 -1.93
N GLY A 87 4.61 5.33 -2.59
CA GLY A 87 3.88 6.45 -1.99
C GLY A 87 2.35 6.26 -1.93
N GLN A 88 1.82 5.12 -2.40
CA GLN A 88 0.39 4.84 -2.36
C GLN A 88 -0.05 4.47 -0.93
N PRO A 89 -1.12 5.08 -0.40
CA PRO A 89 -1.73 4.63 0.84
C PRO A 89 -2.18 3.17 0.75
N ILE A 90 -1.88 2.38 1.78
CA ILE A 90 -2.26 0.96 1.85
C ILE A 90 -3.79 0.80 1.87
N VAL A 91 -4.46 1.67 2.64
CA VAL A 91 -5.93 1.77 2.69
C VAL A 91 -6.38 3.13 2.19
N LYS A 92 -7.54 3.19 1.53
CA LYS A 92 -8.08 4.43 0.95
C LYS A 92 -8.30 5.49 2.04
N GLY A 93 -7.70 6.67 1.86
CA GLY A 93 -7.76 7.77 2.83
C GLY A 93 -6.91 7.55 4.09
N GLY A 94 -6.15 6.45 4.17
CA GLY A 94 -5.23 6.17 5.25
C GLY A 94 -3.95 7.00 5.15
N SER A 95 -3.20 7.04 6.26
CA SER A 95 -1.94 7.76 6.37
C SER A 95 -0.71 6.88 6.13
N PHE A 96 -0.86 5.55 6.16
CA PHE A 96 0.23 4.61 5.97
C PHE A 96 0.35 4.15 4.52
N THR A 97 1.57 4.08 4.02
CA THR A 97 1.92 3.84 2.62
C THR A 97 2.59 2.50 2.42
N TRP A 98 2.53 1.98 1.19
CA TRP A 98 3.20 0.74 0.85
C TRP A 98 4.73 0.83 1.01
N GLY A 99 5.33 2.00 0.81
CA GLY A 99 6.76 2.25 1.01
C GLY A 99 7.17 2.01 2.47
N GLU A 100 6.38 2.51 3.43
CA GLU A 100 6.61 2.24 4.85
C GLU A 100 6.49 0.74 5.18
N ALA A 101 5.47 0.07 4.64
CA ALA A 101 5.25 -1.35 4.89
C ALA A 101 6.35 -2.25 4.27
N THR A 102 6.86 -1.88 3.09
CA THR A 102 7.73 -2.73 2.26
C THR A 102 9.17 -2.23 2.15
N LYS A 103 9.56 -1.21 2.93
CA LYS A 103 10.86 -0.56 2.84
C LYS A 103 11.14 -0.07 1.41
N ASP A 104 10.28 0.81 0.92
CA ASP A 104 10.32 1.40 -0.41
C ASP A 104 10.35 0.35 -1.54
N GLY A 105 9.60 -0.73 -1.36
CA GLY A 105 9.50 -1.82 -2.34
C GLY A 105 10.66 -2.81 -2.32
N SER A 106 11.68 -2.62 -1.46
CA SER A 106 12.80 -3.57 -1.36
C SER A 106 12.46 -4.87 -0.60
N ARG A 107 11.36 -4.88 0.16
CA ARG A 107 10.86 -6.03 0.92
C ARG A 107 9.47 -6.42 0.44
N ILE A 108 9.43 -7.14 -0.68
CA ILE A 108 8.18 -7.63 -1.26
C ILE A 108 7.59 -8.74 -0.38
N PRO A 109 6.31 -8.66 0.04
CA PRO A 109 5.62 -9.74 0.74
C PRO A 109 5.76 -11.08 0.02
N ALA A 110 5.98 -12.15 0.79
CA ALA A 110 6.20 -13.49 0.23
C ALA A 110 4.94 -14.14 -0.36
N SER A 111 3.74 -13.71 0.06
CA SER A 111 2.47 -14.29 -0.40
C SER A 111 1.30 -13.32 -0.26
N ALA A 112 0.20 -13.61 -0.95
CA ALA A 112 -1.05 -12.85 -0.83
C ALA A 112 -1.60 -12.85 0.61
N ALA A 113 -1.35 -13.92 1.39
CA ALA A 113 -1.74 -13.97 2.79
C ALA A 113 -1.01 -12.90 3.64
N VAL A 114 0.28 -12.67 3.39
CA VAL A 114 1.03 -11.59 4.04
C VAL A 114 0.49 -10.22 3.63
N VAL A 115 0.10 -10.05 2.38
CA VAL A 115 -0.53 -8.80 1.89
C VAL A 115 -1.85 -8.54 2.64
N ASN A 116 -2.71 -9.55 2.78
CA ASN A 116 -3.96 -9.43 3.54
C ASN A 116 -3.71 -9.09 5.01
N ASN A 117 -2.71 -9.71 5.64
CA ASN A 117 -2.31 -9.36 7.00
C ASN A 117 -1.88 -7.88 7.12
N ILE A 118 -1.14 -7.34 6.15
CA ILE A 118 -0.74 -5.92 6.14
C ILE A 118 -1.97 -5.01 6.02
N LEU A 119 -2.94 -5.36 5.17
CA LEU A 119 -4.20 -4.60 5.06
C LEU A 119 -4.96 -4.57 6.39
N ASP A 120 -5.13 -5.72 7.03
CA ASP A 120 -5.84 -5.86 8.31
C ASP A 120 -5.10 -5.18 9.48
N PHE A 121 -3.77 -5.23 9.46
CA PHE A 121 -2.92 -4.56 10.45
C PHE A 121 -2.98 -3.05 10.27
N THR A 122 -2.97 -2.55 9.02
CA THR A 122 -3.03 -1.12 8.71
C THR A 122 -4.29 -0.47 9.28
N GLN A 123 -5.45 -1.15 9.23
CA GLN A 123 -6.67 -0.62 9.83
C GLN A 123 -6.55 -0.40 11.35
N LYS A 124 -5.91 -1.35 12.05
CA LYS A 124 -5.66 -1.25 13.50
C LYS A 124 -4.65 -0.16 13.82
N LEU A 125 -3.58 -0.07 13.02
CA LEU A 125 -2.56 0.96 13.16
C LEU A 125 -3.13 2.36 12.87
N GLN A 126 -4.03 2.49 11.91
CA GLN A 126 -4.73 3.75 11.63
C GLN A 126 -5.62 4.17 12.80
N ALA A 127 -6.35 3.24 13.41
CA ALA A 127 -7.12 3.54 14.63
C ALA A 127 -6.22 4.00 15.78
N ALA A 128 -5.07 3.35 15.98
CA ALA A 128 -4.08 3.76 16.97
C ALA A 128 -3.51 5.18 16.67
N ARG A 129 -3.15 5.45 15.42
CA ARG A 129 -2.69 6.78 14.98
C ARG A 129 -3.74 7.85 15.22
N ASN A 130 -5.00 7.56 14.93
CA ASN A 130 -6.11 8.49 15.14
C ASN A 130 -6.32 8.78 16.64
N LEU A 131 -6.21 7.76 17.50
CA LEU A 131 -6.31 7.92 18.95
C LEU A 131 -5.19 8.81 19.52
N ILE A 132 -3.95 8.63 19.04
CA ILE A 132 -2.82 9.47 19.46
C ILE A 132 -2.92 10.89 18.87
N GLY A 133 -3.55 11.04 17.70
CA GLY A 133 -3.71 12.33 17.03
C GLY A 133 -2.43 12.89 16.41
N SER A 134 -1.37 12.08 16.31
CA SER A 134 -0.07 12.49 15.76
C SER A 134 0.48 11.49 14.74
N PRO A 135 1.33 11.92 13.78
CA PRO A 135 1.94 11.02 12.81
C PRO A 135 2.85 9.96 13.46
N PHE A 136 2.73 8.72 13.00
CA PHE A 136 3.64 7.65 13.37
C PHE A 136 4.76 7.58 12.33
N ILE A 137 6.01 7.56 12.79
CA ILE A 137 7.17 7.32 11.92
C ILE A 137 7.51 5.85 11.98
N ILE A 138 7.44 5.17 10.82
CA ILE A 138 7.67 3.74 10.70
C ILE A 138 9.15 3.46 10.40
N ASN A 139 9.82 2.76 11.30
CA ASN A 139 11.21 2.33 11.11
C ASN A 139 11.28 1.03 10.31
N SER A 140 10.38 0.09 10.63
CA SER A 140 10.34 -1.24 10.02
C SER A 140 8.95 -1.85 10.16
N TRP A 141 8.49 -2.57 9.14
CA TRP A 141 7.22 -3.28 9.16
C TRP A 141 7.40 -4.68 8.57
N TYR A 142 7.03 -4.94 7.32
CA TYR A 142 7.29 -6.26 6.75
C TYR A 142 8.81 -6.49 6.61
N ARG A 143 9.23 -7.70 6.96
CA ARG A 143 10.60 -8.17 6.74
C ARG A 143 10.54 -9.44 5.91
N THR A 144 11.39 -9.51 4.88
CA THR A 144 11.67 -10.79 4.22
C THR A 144 12.46 -11.69 5.19
N PRO A 145 12.50 -13.02 4.99
CA PRO A 145 13.33 -13.90 5.80
C PRO A 145 14.78 -13.44 5.92
N ALA A 146 15.38 -13.02 4.80
CA ALA A 146 16.75 -12.50 4.77
C ALA A 146 16.90 -11.20 5.59
N ALA A 147 15.98 -10.24 5.41
CA ALA A 147 16.03 -8.98 6.17
C ALA A 147 15.80 -9.20 7.68
N ASN A 148 14.97 -10.18 8.06
CA ASN A 148 14.75 -10.54 9.46
C ASN A 148 16.00 -11.20 10.07
N ALA A 149 16.62 -12.14 9.36
CA ALA A 149 17.86 -12.79 9.81
C ALA A 149 19.01 -11.78 9.96
N ALA A 150 19.15 -10.83 9.03
CA ALA A 150 20.20 -9.81 9.05
C ALA A 150 20.16 -8.91 10.30
N VAL A 151 19.01 -8.79 10.95
CA VAL A 151 18.85 -8.02 12.20
C VAL A 151 18.70 -8.91 13.44
N GLY A 152 19.05 -10.20 13.33
CA GLY A 152 18.95 -11.16 14.44
C GLY A 152 17.52 -11.50 14.85
N GLY A 153 16.53 -11.31 13.97
CA GLY A 153 15.12 -11.57 14.26
C GLY A 153 14.81 -13.06 14.41
N VAL A 154 13.83 -13.38 15.25
CA VAL A 154 13.36 -14.75 15.48
C VAL A 154 12.57 -15.30 14.28
N SER A 155 12.58 -16.62 14.09
CA SER A 155 11.97 -17.31 12.95
C SER A 155 10.44 -17.23 12.91
N ASN A 156 9.80 -17.01 14.04
CA ASN A 156 8.34 -16.83 14.17
C ASN A 156 7.94 -15.35 14.34
N SER A 157 8.81 -14.40 13.97
CA SER A 157 8.55 -12.97 14.07
C SER A 157 7.30 -12.55 13.30
N LEU A 158 6.46 -11.73 13.91
CA LEU A 158 5.26 -11.21 13.28
C LEU A 158 5.56 -10.18 12.17
N HIS A 159 6.79 -9.65 12.10
CA HIS A 159 7.25 -8.89 10.93
C HIS A 159 7.28 -9.74 9.65
N LEU A 160 7.63 -11.03 9.75
CA LEU A 160 7.61 -11.97 8.61
C LEU A 160 6.19 -12.24 8.10
N GLN A 161 5.19 -11.96 8.93
CA GLN A 161 3.79 -12.16 8.61
C GLN A 161 3.07 -10.85 8.21
N GLY A 162 3.78 -9.70 8.22
CA GLY A 162 3.18 -8.38 7.97
C GLY A 162 2.32 -7.84 9.12
N ARG A 163 2.44 -8.45 10.30
CA ARG A 163 1.56 -8.26 11.47
C ARG A 163 2.24 -7.51 12.63
N ALA A 164 3.35 -6.84 12.35
CA ALA A 164 4.10 -6.07 13.34
C ALA A 164 4.78 -4.85 12.72
N VAL A 165 4.99 -3.82 13.54
CA VAL A 165 5.67 -2.59 13.17
C VAL A 165 6.57 -2.09 14.30
N ASP A 166 7.73 -1.55 13.94
CA ASP A 166 8.62 -0.78 14.80
C ASP A 166 8.51 0.70 14.42
N MET A 167 8.22 1.56 15.40
CA MET A 167 7.82 2.93 15.13
C MET A 167 8.10 3.89 16.28
N TYR A 168 8.04 5.20 16.03
CA TYR A 168 8.01 6.23 17.08
C TYR A 168 7.09 7.39 16.70
N VAL A 169 6.67 8.20 17.67
CA VAL A 169 5.85 9.39 17.46
C VAL A 169 6.67 10.61 17.86
N PRO A 170 7.02 11.51 16.92
CA PRO A 170 7.74 12.74 17.25
C PRO A 170 7.02 13.53 18.34
N GLY A 171 7.78 14.01 19.34
CA GLY A 171 7.22 14.75 20.48
C GLY A 171 6.68 13.88 21.63
N TYR A 172 6.67 12.55 21.49
CA TYR A 172 6.26 11.64 22.56
C TYR A 172 7.38 10.66 22.90
N SER A 173 7.52 10.34 24.19
CA SER A 173 8.30 9.19 24.61
C SER A 173 7.59 7.89 24.20
N VAL A 174 8.36 6.83 23.94
CA VAL A 174 7.86 5.49 23.64
C VAL A 174 6.85 5.03 24.69
N ARG A 175 7.12 5.31 25.98
CA ARG A 175 6.25 4.97 27.10
C ARG A 175 4.92 5.73 27.08
N GLN A 176 4.91 7.02 26.72
CA GLN A 176 3.65 7.78 26.59
C GLN A 176 2.75 7.17 25.52
N VAL A 177 3.31 6.82 24.36
CA VAL A 177 2.56 6.19 23.27
C VAL A 177 2.05 4.81 23.71
N ALA A 178 2.90 3.99 24.33
CA ALA A 178 2.51 2.67 24.83
C ALA A 178 1.35 2.74 25.84
N ASN A 179 1.44 3.65 26.82
CA ASN A 179 0.41 3.85 27.83
C ASN A 179 -0.93 4.29 27.22
N ALA A 180 -0.89 5.15 26.20
CA ALA A 180 -2.09 5.60 25.51
C ALA A 180 -2.76 4.48 24.69
N LEU A 181 -1.99 3.49 24.22
CA LEU A 181 -2.49 2.40 23.39
C LEU A 181 -2.82 1.12 24.16
N MET A 182 -2.33 0.93 25.40
CA MET A 182 -2.45 -0.35 26.11
C MET A 182 -3.89 -0.82 26.34
N GLY A 183 -4.84 0.11 26.46
CA GLY A 183 -6.26 -0.21 26.63
C GLY A 183 -6.93 -0.71 25.35
N SER A 184 -6.56 -0.16 24.19
CA SER A 184 -7.24 -0.38 22.91
C SER A 184 -6.49 -1.29 21.94
N TRP A 185 -5.17 -1.41 22.06
CA TRP A 185 -4.37 -2.22 21.15
C TRP A 185 -4.67 -3.71 21.33
N PRO A 186 -4.94 -4.46 20.25
CA PRO A 186 -5.41 -5.85 20.35
C PRO A 186 -4.29 -6.88 20.56
N GLY A 187 -3.01 -6.51 20.44
CA GLY A 187 -1.89 -7.45 20.51
C GLY A 187 -0.72 -6.98 21.37
N GLY A 188 0.49 -7.37 21.00
CA GLY A 188 1.70 -7.06 21.76
C GLY A 188 2.12 -5.60 21.65
N ILE A 189 2.59 -5.06 22.78
CA ILE A 189 3.27 -3.77 22.90
C ILE A 189 4.63 -4.02 23.56
N LEU A 190 5.70 -3.89 22.79
CA LEU A 190 7.07 -4.06 23.25
C LEU A 190 7.76 -2.69 23.24
N ILE A 191 8.23 -2.25 24.40
CA ILE A 191 8.74 -0.90 24.66
C ILE A 191 10.25 -0.97 24.70
N TYR A 192 10.92 -0.51 23.65
CA TYR A 192 12.37 -0.36 23.62
C TYR A 192 12.78 1.07 23.98
N SER A 193 14.07 1.28 24.25
CA SER A 193 14.64 2.61 24.49
C SER A 193 14.50 3.57 23.30
N THR A 194 14.44 3.04 22.06
CA THR A 194 14.46 3.84 20.83
C THR A 194 13.16 3.84 20.04
N HIS A 195 12.31 2.83 20.21
CA HIS A 195 11.09 2.67 19.42
C HIS A 195 10.04 1.83 20.17
N LEU A 196 8.79 1.94 19.71
CA LEU A 196 7.70 1.07 20.11
C LEU A 196 7.55 -0.03 19.06
N HIS A 197 7.46 -1.28 19.51
CA HIS A 197 7.05 -2.40 18.68
C HIS A 197 5.58 -2.72 18.99
N LEU A 198 4.77 -2.78 17.93
CA LEU A 198 3.36 -3.14 17.99
C LEU A 198 3.12 -4.34 17.09
N ASP A 199 2.45 -5.37 17.62
CA ASP A 199 2.07 -6.56 16.86
C ASP A 199 0.63 -7.01 17.17
N THR A 200 0.10 -7.95 16.37
CA THR A 200 -1.25 -8.53 16.56
C THR A 200 -1.24 -9.95 17.10
N GLY A 201 -0.15 -10.36 17.76
CA GLY A 201 -0.01 -11.63 18.46
C GLY A 201 -0.69 -11.60 19.84
N ARG A 202 -0.06 -12.28 20.81
CA ARG A 202 -0.54 -12.31 22.19
C ARG A 202 -0.61 -10.89 22.75
N LYS A 203 -1.74 -10.52 23.35
CA LYS A 203 -1.86 -9.26 24.09
C LYS A 203 -0.94 -9.28 25.30
N GLN A 204 0.05 -8.38 25.31
CA GLN A 204 1.04 -8.23 26.37
C GLN A 204 1.69 -6.84 26.29
N VAL A 205 2.23 -6.36 27.41
CA VAL A 205 3.06 -5.16 27.46
C VAL A 205 4.40 -5.55 28.08
N VAL A 206 5.50 -5.35 27.35
CA VAL A 206 6.85 -5.79 27.76
C VAL A 206 7.82 -4.62 27.61
N PHE A 207 8.72 -4.45 28.58
CA PHE A 207 9.80 -3.47 28.55
C PHE A 207 11.11 -4.18 28.20
N LEU A 208 11.86 -3.64 27.24
CA LEU A 208 13.07 -4.23 26.65
C LEU A 208 14.23 -3.23 26.60
#